data_AF-A0A9D8QXK4-F1
#
_entry.id   AF-A0A9D8QXK4-F1
#
_cell.length_a   1.000
_cell.length_b   1.000
_cell.length_c   1.000
_cell.angle_alpha   90.00
_cell.angle_beta   90.00
_cell.angle_gamma   90.00
#
_symmetry.space_group_name_H-M   'P 1'
#
loop_
_entity.id
_entity.type
_entity.pdbx_description
1 polymer ?
#
loop_
_entity_poly.entity_id
_entity_poly.type
_entity_poly.pdbx_seq_one_letter_code
_entity_poly.pdbx_strand_id
1 'polypeptide(L)'
;MEKQIRKRLKLLLALIPVIALSVSARPKGEEDDDYVRLMKADYIEQFEKNGQQFRKAISSTFLHNGTYLISDSALWNVDNKIINCVGHVKVIQDETILTADKLDYLIDSDLAQFRGTLVQLQNKKRNLLRTRNLDYNTKDSIAVFTGGAAMRDEDGQLIESRSGNYNSATKAFTFQDEVNMFTDSIFMRTSMLFYYSEEEKAVFPSYISFWRGDNMLSANEGWYNRARETFFFTDNVHGLTNEQEFWGDSLYYYQFPGDLLLLGNGQVQDTLREVSAVADRIHYEDTLRKVTLTRNAAVALFTEEEGKRDTIYIGADRMSYQQTRFCDIPESTLKASKDRLNDILTDAVQQFREKAAKAAAAASEEGNKQGGPGAPKGGAGKGGAKKDGAQKPAGGPGAPKGDAAGPQQPGPKKPSMPDSLASADAPAVQDSLAVSDSLAVSDSLGFAPAAMDTSGLGYTAQEDTVAAPVELPDTTRYGFADAVGKVKIFRRDIQVRCDSMVYCDL
;
A
#
# COMPACT_ATOMS: atom_id res chain seq x y z
N MET A 1 13.46 -36.24 -23.03
CA MET A 1 12.86 -35.94 -21.71
C MET A 1 11.66 -34.99 -21.87
N GLU A 2 10.80 -35.22 -22.89
CA GLU A 2 9.70 -34.30 -23.24
C GLU A 2 8.34 -35.00 -23.42
N LYS A 3 8.26 -36.32 -23.19
CA LYS A 3 7.01 -37.09 -23.30
C LYS A 3 6.36 -37.48 -21.97
N GLN A 4 6.97 -37.13 -20.82
CA GLN A 4 6.36 -37.36 -19.50
C GLN A 4 5.64 -36.15 -18.90
N ILE A 5 5.79 -34.95 -19.48
CA ILE A 5 5.19 -33.72 -18.96
C ILE A 5 3.82 -33.42 -19.62
N ARG A 6 3.54 -33.95 -20.82
CA ARG A 6 2.28 -33.72 -21.55
C ARG A 6 1.09 -34.59 -21.11
N LYS A 7 1.26 -35.48 -20.12
CA LYS A 7 0.15 -36.29 -19.54
C LYS A 7 -0.44 -35.72 -18.24
N ARG A 8 0.04 -34.56 -17.76
CA ARG A 8 -0.47 -33.91 -16.54
C ARG A 8 -1.22 -32.57 -16.75
N LEU A 9 -1.54 -32.20 -17.99
CA LEU A 9 -2.18 -30.91 -18.30
C LEU A 9 -3.51 -31.02 -19.05
N LYS A 10 -4.17 -32.19 -19.03
CA LYS A 10 -5.56 -32.34 -19.52
C LYS A 10 -6.37 -33.21 -18.57
N LEU A 11 -6.65 -32.68 -17.39
CA LEU A 11 -7.84 -33.02 -16.61
C LEU A 11 -8.21 -31.81 -15.75
N LEU A 12 -8.84 -30.85 -16.41
CA LEU A 12 -9.58 -29.76 -15.80
C LEU A 12 -11.04 -30.23 -15.73
N LEU A 13 -11.71 -29.91 -14.61
CA LEU A 13 -13.13 -30.10 -14.32
C LEU A 13 -13.57 -31.47 -13.74
N ALA A 14 -14.26 -31.38 -12.58
CA ALA A 14 -14.91 -32.44 -11.78
C ALA A 14 -14.02 -33.28 -10.84
N LEU A 15 -13.74 -32.76 -9.64
CA LEU A 15 -13.72 -33.57 -8.40
C LEU A 15 -13.78 -32.66 -7.15
N ILE A 16 -15.00 -32.43 -6.65
CA ILE A 16 -15.24 -31.96 -5.27
C ILE A 16 -15.12 -33.22 -4.39
N PRO A 17 -14.29 -33.25 -3.32
CA PRO A 17 -14.37 -34.33 -2.37
C PRO A 17 -15.62 -34.12 -1.51
N VAL A 18 -16.63 -34.96 -1.76
CA VAL A 18 -17.70 -35.24 -0.81
C VAL A 18 -17.06 -35.89 0.41
N ILE A 19 -16.76 -35.09 1.44
CA ILE A 19 -16.47 -35.59 2.78
C ILE A 19 -17.82 -35.84 3.43
N ALA A 20 -18.25 -37.11 3.43
CA ALA A 20 -19.30 -37.60 4.29
C ALA A 20 -18.79 -37.58 5.73
N LEU A 21 -19.02 -36.47 6.43
CA LEU A 21 -18.96 -36.44 7.89
C LEU A 21 -20.27 -37.00 8.41
N SER A 22 -20.18 -38.19 9.00
CA SER A 22 -21.24 -38.81 9.79
C SER A 22 -21.63 -37.89 10.94
N VAL A 23 -22.63 -37.04 10.71
CA VAL A 23 -23.35 -36.34 11.78
C VAL A 23 -24.03 -37.42 12.60
N SER A 24 -23.48 -37.74 13.76
CA SER A 24 -24.28 -38.34 14.83
C SER A 24 -25.27 -37.28 15.28
N ALA A 25 -26.43 -37.27 14.62
CA ALA A 25 -27.58 -36.51 15.04
C ALA A 25 -28.01 -37.03 16.42
N ARG A 26 -27.80 -36.23 17.45
CA ARG A 26 -28.63 -36.35 18.65
C ARG A 26 -30.02 -35.87 18.24
N PRO A 27 -31.10 -36.63 18.49
CA PRO A 27 -32.44 -36.17 18.16
C PRO A 27 -32.75 -35.01 19.10
N LYS A 28 -32.61 -33.78 18.59
CA LYS A 28 -33.32 -32.62 19.12
C LYS A 28 -34.76 -32.86 18.69
N GLY A 29 -35.69 -32.90 19.66
CA GLY A 29 -37.09 -33.24 19.42
C GLY A 29 -37.66 -32.55 18.20
N GLU A 30 -37.82 -33.33 17.14
CA GLU A 30 -38.54 -33.01 15.90
C GLU A 30 -40.02 -33.23 16.21
N GLU A 31 -40.78 -32.14 16.40
CA GLU A 31 -42.23 -32.10 16.13
C GLU A 31 -42.88 -30.70 16.30
N ASP A 32 -42.13 -29.65 16.68
CA ASP A 32 -42.75 -28.40 17.14
C ASP A 32 -42.35 -27.11 16.36
N ASP A 33 -41.40 -27.16 15.42
CA ASP A 33 -40.86 -25.95 14.75
C ASP A 33 -41.69 -25.45 13.54
N ASP A 34 -42.56 -26.27 12.95
CA ASP A 34 -43.32 -25.92 11.72
C ASP A 34 -44.56 -25.03 11.96
N TYR A 35 -44.96 -24.83 13.23
CA TYR A 35 -46.19 -24.10 13.55
C TYR A 35 -45.90 -22.73 14.16
N VAL A 36 -46.57 -21.70 13.64
CA VAL A 36 -46.60 -20.38 14.26
C VAL A 36 -47.48 -20.40 15.51
N ARG A 37 -46.92 -19.98 16.64
CA ARG A 37 -47.61 -19.87 17.93
C ARG A 37 -47.81 -18.42 18.29
N LEU A 38 -49.00 -18.05 18.76
CA LEU A 38 -49.22 -16.79 19.44
C LEU A 38 -48.88 -16.97 20.92
N MET A 39 -47.76 -16.38 21.36
CA MET A 39 -47.25 -16.52 22.72
C MET A 39 -47.90 -15.53 23.69
N LYS A 40 -48.20 -14.32 23.21
CA LYS A 40 -48.79 -13.23 24.00
C LYS A 40 -49.63 -12.32 23.10
N ALA A 41 -50.75 -11.85 23.62
CA ALA A 41 -51.52 -10.73 23.10
C ALA A 41 -52.40 -10.14 24.23
N ASP A 42 -52.66 -8.84 24.19
CA ASP A 42 -53.57 -8.18 25.13
C ASP A 42 -55.04 -8.31 24.68
N TYR A 43 -55.26 -8.45 23.37
CA TYR A 43 -56.57 -8.66 22.77
C TYR A 43 -56.45 -9.55 21.54
N ILE A 44 -57.43 -10.45 21.36
CA ILE A 44 -57.55 -11.32 20.20
C ILE A 44 -58.99 -11.31 19.72
N GLU A 45 -59.18 -11.23 18.41
CA GLU A 45 -60.47 -11.33 17.75
C GLU A 45 -60.36 -12.19 16.50
N GLN A 46 -61.33 -13.06 16.29
CA GLN A 46 -61.45 -13.84 15.06
C GLN A 46 -62.71 -13.40 14.32
N PHE A 47 -62.58 -13.19 13.01
CA PHE A 47 -63.69 -12.81 12.15
C PHE A 47 -63.49 -13.31 10.73
N GLU A 48 -64.58 -13.37 9.97
CA GLU A 48 -64.55 -13.69 8.56
C GLU A 48 -64.75 -12.42 7.72
N LYS A 49 -63.95 -12.26 6.66
CA LYS A 49 -64.10 -11.15 5.70
C LYS A 49 -63.88 -11.68 4.29
N ASN A 50 -64.83 -11.45 3.40
CA ASN A 50 -64.79 -11.91 2.01
C ASN A 50 -64.56 -13.43 1.87
N GLY A 51 -65.15 -14.23 2.76
CA GLY A 51 -64.99 -15.70 2.75
C GLY A 51 -63.64 -16.19 3.28
N GLN A 52 -62.80 -15.31 3.84
CA GLN A 52 -61.51 -15.66 4.43
C GLN A 52 -61.52 -15.43 5.94
N GLN A 53 -60.86 -16.33 6.68
CA GLN A 53 -60.72 -16.29 8.12
C GLN A 53 -59.53 -15.43 8.55
N PHE A 54 -59.79 -14.45 9.42
CA PHE A 54 -58.80 -13.55 9.97
C PHE A 54 -58.74 -13.64 11.49
N ARG A 55 -57.53 -13.52 12.05
CA ARG A 55 -57.28 -13.31 13.47
C ARG A 55 -56.56 -11.98 13.67
N LYS A 56 -57.15 -11.08 14.45
CA LYS A 56 -56.51 -9.84 14.87
C LYS A 56 -55.94 -10.02 16.27
N ALA A 57 -54.71 -9.58 16.48
CA ALA A 57 -54.05 -9.59 17.78
C ALA A 57 -53.44 -8.20 18.07
N ILE A 58 -53.59 -7.72 19.31
CA ILE A 58 -53.00 -6.45 19.80
C ILE A 58 -51.92 -6.75 20.83
N SER A 59 -50.83 -5.99 20.80
CA SER A 59 -49.61 -6.23 21.59
C SER A 59 -49.11 -7.68 21.41
N SER A 60 -49.02 -8.13 20.17
CA SER A 60 -48.82 -9.53 19.82
C SER A 60 -47.36 -9.95 19.85
N THR A 61 -47.10 -11.15 20.33
CA THR A 61 -45.81 -11.86 20.18
C THR A 61 -46.06 -13.24 19.61
N PHE A 62 -45.59 -13.48 18.39
CA PHE A 62 -45.59 -14.80 17.75
C PHE A 62 -44.23 -15.47 17.90
N LEU A 63 -44.21 -16.80 17.85
CA LEU A 63 -43.01 -17.64 17.84
C LEU A 63 -43.10 -18.62 16.66
N HIS A 64 -42.06 -18.68 15.83
CA HIS A 64 -41.90 -19.66 14.74
C HIS A 64 -40.42 -19.86 14.44
N ASN A 65 -39.94 -21.09 14.21
CA ASN A 65 -38.53 -21.39 13.96
C ASN A 65 -37.57 -20.78 15.02
N GLY A 66 -37.95 -20.83 16.31
CA GLY A 66 -37.19 -20.18 17.38
C GLY A 66 -37.08 -18.65 17.29
N THR A 67 -37.84 -18.01 16.40
CA THR A 67 -37.85 -16.57 16.16
C THR A 67 -39.07 -15.93 16.79
N TYR A 68 -38.87 -14.88 17.59
CA TYR A 68 -39.96 -14.06 18.12
C TYR A 68 -40.33 -12.93 17.16
N LEU A 69 -41.61 -12.80 16.82
CA LEU A 69 -42.16 -11.70 16.03
C LEU A 69 -43.07 -10.87 16.93
N ILE A 70 -42.65 -9.65 17.24
CA ILE A 70 -43.31 -8.75 18.21
C ILE A 70 -43.85 -7.54 17.44
N SER A 71 -45.09 -7.13 17.72
CA SER A 71 -45.72 -5.96 17.10
C SER A 71 -46.86 -5.40 17.95
N ASP A 72 -47.19 -4.12 17.73
CA ASP A 72 -48.34 -3.47 18.39
C ASP A 72 -49.68 -4.03 17.89
N SER A 73 -49.77 -4.35 16.60
CA SER A 73 -50.96 -4.95 15.99
C SER A 73 -50.55 -5.96 14.92
N ALA A 74 -51.22 -7.10 14.92
CA ALA A 74 -51.08 -8.11 13.87
C ALA A 74 -52.44 -8.52 13.31
N LEU A 75 -52.51 -8.69 12.00
CA LEU A 75 -53.63 -9.29 11.29
C LEU A 75 -53.15 -10.56 10.59
N TRP A 76 -53.61 -11.70 11.07
CA TRP A 76 -53.28 -13.00 10.51
C TRP A 76 -54.41 -13.48 9.61
N ASN A 77 -54.15 -13.58 8.31
CA ASN A 77 -54.99 -14.32 7.37
C ASN A 77 -54.68 -15.82 7.50
N VAL A 78 -55.62 -16.58 8.07
CA VAL A 78 -55.40 -17.99 8.41
C VAL A 78 -55.35 -18.85 7.13
N ASP A 79 -56.17 -18.53 6.13
CA ASP A 79 -56.26 -19.30 4.90
C ASP A 79 -55.04 -19.10 4.00
N ASN A 80 -54.58 -17.85 3.86
CA ASN A 80 -53.40 -17.52 3.06
C ASN A 80 -52.09 -17.65 3.86
N LYS A 81 -52.17 -17.91 5.17
CA LYS A 81 -51.03 -18.07 6.08
C LYS A 81 -50.04 -16.91 6.05
N ILE A 82 -50.58 -15.69 6.12
CA ILE A 82 -49.79 -14.45 6.18
C ILE A 82 -50.14 -13.69 7.46
N ILE A 83 -49.13 -13.20 8.17
CA ILE A 83 -49.28 -12.33 9.33
C ILE A 83 -48.76 -10.94 8.97
N ASN A 84 -49.67 -9.96 8.89
CA ASN A 84 -49.31 -8.57 8.68
C ASN A 84 -49.14 -7.89 10.05
N CYS A 85 -47.91 -7.54 10.40
CA CYS A 85 -47.53 -6.87 11.64
C CYS A 85 -47.30 -5.38 11.41
N VAL A 86 -47.81 -4.54 12.30
CA VAL A 86 -47.72 -3.07 12.22
C VAL A 86 -47.44 -2.48 13.61
N GLY A 87 -46.57 -1.47 13.64
CA GLY A 87 -46.24 -0.70 14.84
C GLY A 87 -45.14 -1.37 15.66
N HIS A 88 -44.03 -0.64 15.83
CA HIS A 88 -42.83 -1.05 16.58
C HIS A 88 -42.44 -2.52 16.37
N VAL A 89 -42.44 -2.97 15.11
CA VAL A 89 -42.19 -4.37 14.80
C VAL A 89 -40.77 -4.71 15.20
N LYS A 90 -40.62 -5.83 15.91
CA LYS A 90 -39.33 -6.37 16.31
C LYS A 90 -39.29 -7.87 16.08
N VAL A 91 -38.29 -8.32 15.34
CA VAL A 91 -37.98 -9.74 15.17
C VAL A 91 -36.69 -10.06 15.91
N ILE A 92 -36.72 -11.09 16.75
CA ILE A 92 -35.58 -11.50 17.57
C ILE A 92 -35.31 -12.98 17.32
N GLN A 93 -34.12 -13.28 16.82
CA GLN A 93 -33.60 -14.64 16.73
C GLN A 93 -32.16 -14.65 17.24
N ASP A 94 -31.92 -15.44 18.29
CA ASP A 94 -30.69 -15.44 19.08
C ASP A 94 -30.30 -14.01 19.53
N GLU A 95 -29.14 -13.53 19.09
CA GLU A 95 -28.58 -12.20 19.38
C GLU A 95 -28.75 -11.25 18.19
N THR A 96 -29.61 -11.59 17.21
CA THR A 96 -29.95 -10.73 16.07
C THR A 96 -31.29 -10.09 16.31
N ILE A 97 -31.35 -8.77 16.20
CA ILE A 97 -32.56 -7.98 16.37
C ILE A 97 -32.83 -7.22 15.07
N LEU A 98 -34.02 -7.42 14.50
CA LEU A 98 -34.51 -6.65 13.37
C LEU A 98 -35.69 -5.78 13.81
N THR A 99 -35.73 -4.53 13.36
CA THR A 99 -36.82 -3.59 13.69
C THR A 99 -37.31 -2.84 12.47
N ALA A 100 -38.63 -2.61 12.39
CA ALA A 100 -39.27 -1.80 11.36
C ALA A 100 -40.65 -1.29 11.80
N ASP A 101 -41.29 -0.46 10.97
CA ASP A 101 -42.67 -0.03 11.18
C ASP A 101 -43.70 -1.11 10.81
N LYS A 102 -43.38 -1.94 9.80
CA LYS A 102 -44.25 -2.96 9.23
C LYS A 102 -43.47 -4.20 8.83
N LEU A 103 -44.14 -5.34 8.89
CA LEU A 103 -43.63 -6.65 8.51
C LEU A 103 -44.76 -7.51 7.96
N ASP A 104 -44.54 -8.11 6.81
CA ASP A 104 -45.39 -9.18 6.31
C ASP A 104 -44.64 -10.52 6.52
N TYR A 105 -45.22 -11.40 7.33
CA TYR A 105 -44.66 -12.72 7.59
C TYR A 105 -45.41 -13.79 6.81
N LEU A 106 -44.72 -14.41 5.85
CA LEU A 106 -45.23 -15.48 4.99
C LEU A 106 -44.81 -16.81 5.62
N ILE A 107 -45.78 -17.49 6.24
CA ILE A 107 -45.51 -18.66 7.08
C ILE A 107 -44.98 -19.82 6.23
N ASP A 108 -45.61 -20.10 5.09
CA ASP A 108 -45.24 -21.24 4.23
C ASP A 108 -43.82 -21.13 3.64
N SER A 109 -43.23 -19.93 3.63
CA SER A 109 -41.87 -19.70 3.13
C SER A 109 -40.89 -19.25 4.21
N ASP A 110 -41.27 -19.33 5.49
CA ASP A 110 -40.46 -18.91 6.64
C ASP A 110 -39.95 -17.45 6.53
N LEU A 111 -40.65 -16.59 5.79
CA LEU A 111 -40.12 -15.33 5.26
C LEU A 111 -40.75 -14.12 5.93
N ALA A 112 -39.91 -13.31 6.58
CA ALA A 112 -40.25 -12.01 7.14
C ALA A 112 -39.84 -10.88 6.19
N GLN A 113 -40.81 -10.21 5.57
CA GLN A 113 -40.59 -9.11 4.64
C GLN A 113 -40.75 -7.75 5.33
N PHE A 114 -39.63 -7.09 5.62
CA PHE A 114 -39.59 -5.76 6.21
C PHE A 114 -39.61 -4.70 5.11
N ARG A 115 -40.57 -3.78 5.18
CA ARG A 115 -40.72 -2.67 4.23
C ARG A 115 -41.02 -1.40 4.99
N GLY A 116 -40.39 -0.29 4.63
CA GLY A 116 -40.70 1.00 5.21
C GLY A 116 -39.62 2.04 5.02
N THR A 117 -39.77 3.16 5.73
CA THR A 117 -38.81 4.27 5.71
C THR A 117 -37.49 3.88 6.36
N LEU A 118 -37.55 3.05 7.42
CA LEU A 118 -36.38 2.58 8.15
C LEU A 118 -36.58 1.14 8.59
N VAL A 119 -35.69 0.27 8.12
CA VAL A 119 -35.49 -1.09 8.62
C VAL A 119 -34.10 -1.16 9.19
N GLN A 120 -33.97 -1.74 10.39
CA GLN A 120 -32.68 -1.90 11.06
C GLN A 120 -32.44 -3.36 11.40
N LEU A 121 -31.20 -3.80 11.21
CA LEU A 121 -30.69 -5.08 11.70
C LEU A 121 -29.50 -4.79 12.62
N GLN A 122 -29.54 -5.32 13.82
CA GLN A 122 -28.44 -5.29 14.77
C GLN A 122 -27.98 -6.72 15.06
N ASN A 123 -26.69 -6.98 14.90
CA ASN A 123 -26.09 -8.28 15.25
C ASN A 123 -25.53 -8.28 16.69
N LYS A 124 -24.92 -9.41 17.09
CA LYS A 124 -24.25 -9.59 18.38
C LYS A 124 -23.18 -8.53 18.67
N LYS A 125 -22.34 -8.21 17.68
CA LYS A 125 -21.27 -7.19 17.76
C LYS A 125 -21.81 -5.76 17.66
N ARG A 126 -23.14 -5.59 17.76
CA ARG A 126 -23.86 -4.31 17.72
C ARG A 126 -23.65 -3.50 16.43
N ASN A 127 -23.20 -4.14 15.36
CA ASN A 127 -23.21 -3.59 14.01
C ASN A 127 -24.65 -3.32 13.60
N LEU A 128 -24.91 -2.07 13.23
CA LEU A 128 -26.23 -1.58 12.90
C LEU A 128 -26.33 -1.36 11.39
N LEU A 129 -27.02 -2.27 10.71
CA LEU A 129 -27.38 -2.12 9.31
C LEU A 129 -28.72 -1.40 9.18
N ARG A 130 -28.78 -0.36 8.35
CA ARG A 130 -29.99 0.40 8.03
C ARG A 130 -30.31 0.27 6.54
N THR A 131 -31.56 -0.01 6.22
CA THR A 131 -32.08 -0.13 4.85
C THR A 131 -33.56 0.22 4.80
N ARG A 132 -34.19 0.09 3.64
CA ARG A 132 -35.65 0.23 3.43
C ARG A 132 -36.34 -1.10 3.11
N ASN A 133 -35.60 -2.02 2.48
CA ASN A 133 -36.11 -3.32 2.06
C ASN A 133 -35.20 -4.43 2.58
N LEU A 134 -35.74 -5.30 3.43
CA LEU A 134 -35.03 -6.46 3.96
C LEU A 134 -35.98 -7.64 4.03
N ASP A 135 -35.51 -8.79 3.56
CA ASP A 135 -36.20 -10.07 3.67
C ASP A 135 -35.40 -10.99 4.59
N TYR A 136 -36.05 -11.57 5.60
CA TYR A 136 -35.41 -12.44 6.58
C TYR A 136 -36.02 -13.83 6.53
N ASN A 137 -35.20 -14.83 6.20
CA ASN A 137 -35.60 -16.22 6.34
C ASN A 137 -35.36 -16.67 7.78
N THR A 138 -36.45 -16.99 8.49
CA THR A 138 -36.43 -17.37 9.91
C THR A 138 -35.91 -18.80 10.16
N LYS A 139 -35.90 -19.65 9.14
CA LYS A 139 -35.38 -21.02 9.21
C LYS A 139 -33.87 -21.06 8.99
N ASP A 140 -33.40 -20.35 7.97
CA ASP A 140 -31.98 -20.29 7.61
C ASP A 140 -31.22 -19.18 8.35
N SER A 141 -31.96 -18.27 9.03
CA SER A 141 -31.44 -17.08 9.71
C SER A 141 -30.61 -16.17 8.81
N ILE A 142 -31.07 -15.97 7.57
CA ILE A 142 -30.43 -15.12 6.55
C ILE A 142 -31.29 -13.89 6.29
N ALA A 143 -30.70 -12.71 6.46
CA ALA A 143 -31.28 -11.44 6.04
C ALA A 143 -30.72 -11.02 4.69
N VAL A 144 -31.57 -10.68 3.72
CA VAL A 144 -31.19 -10.14 2.42
C VAL A 144 -31.72 -8.72 2.31
N PHE A 145 -30.85 -7.76 2.02
CA PHE A 145 -31.24 -6.35 1.85
C PHE A 145 -31.03 -5.90 0.40
N THR A 146 -31.88 -4.99 -0.06
CA THR A 146 -31.85 -4.46 -1.44
C THR A 146 -32.23 -2.98 -1.46
N GLY A 147 -31.85 -2.28 -2.54
CA GLY A 147 -32.22 -0.87 -2.73
C GLY A 147 -31.41 0.11 -1.87
N GLY A 148 -30.21 -0.31 -1.45
CA GLY A 148 -29.29 0.46 -0.61
C GLY A 148 -29.31 0.04 0.85
N ALA A 149 -28.14 -0.13 1.44
CA ALA A 149 -27.97 -0.29 2.88
C ALA A 149 -26.67 0.38 3.35
N ALA A 150 -26.68 0.83 4.59
CA ALA A 150 -25.53 1.37 5.30
C ALA A 150 -25.38 0.65 6.64
N MET A 151 -24.24 0.03 6.87
CA MET A 151 -23.89 -0.66 8.10
C MET A 151 -22.82 0.11 8.84
N ARG A 152 -23.05 0.38 10.12
CA ARG A 152 -22.09 1.04 11.01
C ARG A 152 -21.77 0.16 12.20
N ASP A 153 -20.49 -0.01 12.52
CA ASP A 153 -20.06 -0.69 13.75
C ASP A 153 -19.92 0.28 14.94
N GLU A 154 -19.63 -0.27 16.12
CA GLU A 154 -19.57 0.49 17.38
C GLU A 154 -18.51 1.60 17.35
N ASP A 155 -17.39 1.34 16.70
CA ASP A 155 -16.25 2.23 16.63
C ASP A 155 -16.31 3.19 15.42
N GLY A 156 -17.40 3.15 14.65
CA GLY A 156 -17.70 4.14 13.62
C GLY A 156 -17.30 3.81 12.19
N GLN A 157 -16.79 2.60 11.90
CA GLN A 157 -16.58 2.16 10.52
C GLN A 157 -17.93 2.09 9.82
N LEU A 158 -18.00 2.62 8.59
CA LEU A 158 -19.21 2.67 7.77
C LEU A 158 -19.01 1.87 6.49
N ILE A 159 -19.90 0.94 6.19
CA ILE A 159 -19.95 0.19 4.93
C ILE A 159 -21.30 0.42 4.26
N GLU A 160 -21.28 0.87 3.01
CA GLU A 160 -22.47 1.11 2.19
C GLU A 160 -22.44 0.23 0.94
N SER A 161 -23.63 -0.18 0.46
CA SER A 161 -23.78 -0.97 -0.77
C SER A 161 -25.21 -0.90 -1.30
N ARG A 162 -25.45 -1.35 -2.55
CA ARG A 162 -26.83 -1.43 -3.09
C ARG A 162 -27.57 -2.68 -2.60
N SER A 163 -26.86 -3.79 -2.43
CA SER A 163 -27.46 -5.08 -2.10
C SER A 163 -26.52 -5.93 -1.25
N GLY A 164 -27.08 -6.97 -0.63
CA GLY A 164 -26.28 -7.88 0.15
C GLY A 164 -27.08 -8.72 1.11
N ASN A 165 -26.38 -9.43 2.00
CA ASN A 165 -27.00 -10.27 3.00
C ASN A 165 -26.20 -10.27 4.31
N TYR A 166 -26.87 -10.72 5.37
CA TYR A 166 -26.28 -11.07 6.66
C TYR A 166 -26.71 -12.48 7.03
N ASN A 167 -25.74 -13.33 7.32
CA ASN A 167 -25.96 -14.70 7.80
C ASN A 167 -25.69 -14.75 9.31
N SER A 168 -26.75 -14.98 10.09
CA SER A 168 -26.64 -15.03 11.55
C SER A 168 -25.86 -16.25 12.07
N ALA A 169 -25.79 -17.35 11.32
CA ALA A 169 -25.05 -18.54 11.73
C ALA A 169 -23.53 -18.32 11.61
N THR A 170 -23.08 -17.68 10.53
CA THR A 170 -21.66 -17.38 10.29
C THR A 170 -21.22 -16.00 10.78
N LYS A 171 -22.16 -15.18 11.28
CA LYS A 171 -21.92 -13.79 11.71
C LYS A 171 -21.23 -12.94 10.63
N ALA A 172 -21.57 -13.21 9.37
CA ALA A 172 -20.94 -12.58 8.21
C ALA A 172 -21.92 -11.73 7.41
N PHE A 173 -21.48 -10.53 7.05
CA PHE A 173 -22.16 -9.71 6.05
C PHE A 173 -21.50 -9.92 4.69
N THR A 174 -22.31 -9.94 3.65
CA THR A 174 -21.87 -9.83 2.26
C THR A 174 -22.47 -8.55 1.70
N PHE A 175 -21.63 -7.65 1.22
CA PHE A 175 -22.03 -6.41 0.54
C PHE A 175 -21.69 -6.54 -0.95
N GLN A 176 -22.62 -6.12 -1.81
CA GLN A 176 -22.52 -6.25 -3.26
C GLN A 176 -23.04 -4.98 -3.93
N ASP A 177 -22.55 -4.75 -5.16
CA ASP A 177 -22.94 -3.66 -6.05
C ASP A 177 -22.62 -2.27 -5.44
N GLU A 178 -21.54 -1.66 -5.95
CA GLU A 178 -21.06 -0.33 -5.49
C GLU A 178 -20.81 -0.27 -3.98
N VAL A 179 -19.83 -1.05 -3.50
CA VAL A 179 -19.49 -1.08 -2.09
C VAL A 179 -18.50 0.03 -1.76
N ASN A 180 -18.86 0.84 -0.77
CA ASN A 180 -18.03 1.90 -0.21
C ASN A 180 -17.76 1.58 1.26
N MET A 181 -16.50 1.66 1.69
CA MET A 181 -16.11 1.48 3.09
C MET A 181 -15.31 2.68 3.57
N PHE A 182 -15.66 3.18 4.74
CA PHE A 182 -14.99 4.27 5.44
C PHE A 182 -14.51 3.77 6.80
N THR A 183 -13.21 3.89 7.07
CA THR A 183 -12.60 3.61 8.38
C THR A 183 -11.59 4.69 8.67
N ASP A 184 -11.70 5.34 9.83
CA ASP A 184 -10.77 6.39 10.26
C ASP A 184 -10.64 7.52 9.22
N SER A 185 -9.50 7.62 8.52
CA SER A 185 -9.25 8.58 7.43
C SER A 185 -9.11 7.90 6.06
N ILE A 186 -9.60 6.67 5.94
CA ILE A 186 -9.46 5.81 4.77
C ILE A 186 -10.83 5.61 4.11
N PHE A 187 -10.84 5.78 2.79
CA PHE A 187 -11.97 5.46 1.94
C PHE A 187 -11.59 4.33 0.98
N MET A 188 -12.45 3.32 0.86
CA MET A 188 -12.27 2.19 -0.06
C MET A 188 -13.52 1.97 -0.89
N ARG A 189 -13.33 1.65 -2.16
CA ARG A 189 -14.39 1.28 -3.10
C ARG A 189 -14.10 -0.07 -3.75
N THR A 190 -15.13 -0.91 -3.84
CA THR A 190 -15.07 -2.22 -4.50
C THR A 190 -16.45 -2.64 -5.04
N SER A 191 -16.54 -3.77 -5.72
CA SER A 191 -17.82 -4.35 -6.15
C SER A 191 -18.40 -5.36 -5.15
N MET A 192 -17.57 -5.95 -4.30
CA MET A 192 -17.98 -6.99 -3.34
C MET A 192 -17.11 -6.93 -2.08
N LEU A 193 -17.73 -7.13 -0.92
CA LEU A 193 -17.03 -7.17 0.36
C LEU A 193 -17.65 -8.23 1.27
N PHE A 194 -16.82 -9.11 1.82
CA PHE A 194 -17.21 -10.00 2.91
C PHE A 194 -16.72 -9.41 4.23
N TYR A 195 -17.62 -9.19 5.18
CA TYR A 195 -17.28 -8.68 6.50
C TYR A 195 -17.62 -9.71 7.58
N TYR A 196 -16.58 -10.28 8.18
CA TYR A 196 -16.67 -11.24 9.27
C TYR A 196 -16.68 -10.48 10.59
N SER A 197 -17.86 -10.32 11.19
CA SER A 197 -18.03 -9.41 12.33
C SER A 197 -17.33 -9.88 13.62
N GLU A 198 -17.19 -11.19 13.83
CA GLU A 198 -16.46 -11.73 14.99
C GLU A 198 -14.94 -11.50 14.89
N GLU A 199 -14.40 -11.52 13.67
CA GLU A 199 -12.97 -11.31 13.40
C GLU A 199 -12.61 -9.84 13.12
N GLU A 200 -13.61 -8.97 12.99
CA GLU A 200 -13.48 -7.58 12.53
C GLU A 200 -12.64 -7.49 11.24
N LYS A 201 -12.97 -8.39 10.30
CA LYS A 201 -12.19 -8.60 9.09
C LYS A 201 -13.04 -8.35 7.84
N ALA A 202 -12.60 -7.40 7.02
CA ALA A 202 -13.13 -7.15 5.69
C ALA A 202 -12.26 -7.86 4.65
N VAL A 203 -12.88 -8.62 3.75
CA VAL A 203 -12.21 -9.29 2.62
C VAL A 203 -12.79 -8.73 1.33
N PHE A 204 -11.90 -8.34 0.43
CA PHE A 204 -12.18 -7.71 -0.84
C PHE A 204 -11.78 -8.69 -1.96
N PRO A 205 -12.71 -9.52 -2.47
CA PRO A 205 -12.43 -10.51 -3.50
C PRO A 205 -12.38 -9.93 -4.93
N SER A 206 -12.48 -8.61 -5.07
CA SER A 206 -12.51 -7.91 -6.35
C SER A 206 -11.79 -6.57 -6.26
N TYR A 207 -11.57 -5.95 -7.43
CA TYR A 207 -10.81 -4.72 -7.58
C TYR A 207 -11.14 -3.67 -6.50
N ILE A 208 -10.09 -3.12 -5.94
CA ILE A 208 -10.09 -2.19 -4.83
C ILE A 208 -9.53 -0.87 -5.33
N SER A 209 -10.23 0.21 -5.02
CA SER A 209 -9.64 1.54 -5.01
C SER A 209 -9.63 2.04 -3.58
N PHE A 210 -8.47 2.47 -3.12
CA PHE A 210 -8.18 2.88 -1.75
C PHE A 210 -7.68 4.31 -1.79
N TRP A 211 -8.16 5.14 -0.87
CA TRP A 211 -7.72 6.53 -0.70
C TRP A 211 -7.48 6.85 0.77
N ARG A 212 -6.42 7.62 1.02
CA ARG A 212 -6.15 8.26 2.31
C ARG A 212 -5.58 9.65 2.05
N GLY A 213 -6.36 10.69 2.33
CA GLY A 213 -6.04 12.04 1.87
C GLY A 213 -5.95 12.07 0.33
N ASP A 214 -4.86 12.63 -0.20
CA ASP A 214 -4.60 12.70 -1.64
C ASP A 214 -3.96 11.42 -2.20
N ASN A 215 -3.55 10.49 -1.34
CA ASN A 215 -2.87 9.28 -1.77
C ASN A 215 -3.86 8.20 -2.20
N MET A 216 -3.56 7.57 -3.33
CA MET A 216 -4.36 6.50 -3.94
C MET A 216 -3.59 5.19 -3.95
N LEU A 217 -4.30 4.08 -3.74
CA LEU A 217 -3.83 2.74 -4.03
C LEU A 217 -4.91 1.95 -4.78
N SER A 218 -4.49 1.04 -5.66
CA SER A 218 -5.34 0.04 -6.30
C SER A 218 -4.73 -1.36 -6.24
N ALA A 219 -5.59 -2.37 -6.22
CA ALA A 219 -5.23 -3.79 -6.25
C ALA A 219 -6.45 -4.63 -6.68
N ASN A 220 -6.25 -5.87 -7.15
CA ASN A 220 -7.37 -6.73 -7.57
C ASN A 220 -8.03 -7.48 -6.41
N GLU A 221 -7.31 -7.71 -5.31
CA GLU A 221 -7.87 -8.34 -4.11
C GLU A 221 -7.12 -7.92 -2.85
N GLY A 222 -7.71 -8.18 -1.68
CA GLY A 222 -7.10 -7.81 -0.42
C GLY A 222 -7.98 -8.09 0.79
N TRP A 223 -7.47 -7.73 1.95
CA TRP A 223 -8.22 -7.76 3.20
C TRP A 223 -7.75 -6.67 4.16
N TYR A 224 -8.64 -6.29 5.05
CA TYR A 224 -8.38 -5.44 6.20
C TYR A 224 -8.75 -6.19 7.47
N ASN A 225 -7.82 -6.22 8.43
CA ASN A 225 -8.09 -6.72 9.77
C ASN A 225 -7.98 -5.56 10.75
N ARG A 226 -9.12 -5.18 11.35
CA ARG A 226 -9.19 -4.02 12.24
C ARG A 226 -8.44 -4.22 13.54
N ALA A 227 -8.59 -5.38 14.17
CA ALA A 227 -7.90 -5.71 15.44
C ALA A 227 -6.36 -5.63 15.34
N ARG A 228 -5.80 -5.75 14.13
CA ARG A 228 -4.36 -5.61 13.85
C ARG A 228 -4.03 -4.33 13.09
N GLU A 229 -5.01 -3.51 12.76
CA GLU A 229 -4.90 -2.31 11.94
C GLU A 229 -4.02 -2.54 10.68
N THR A 230 -4.21 -3.70 10.04
CA THR A 230 -3.37 -4.14 8.93
C THR A 230 -4.21 -4.32 7.67
N PHE A 231 -3.77 -3.69 6.59
CA PHE A 231 -4.24 -3.99 5.25
C PHE A 231 -3.26 -4.90 4.53
N PHE A 232 -3.81 -5.76 3.70
CA PHE A 232 -3.08 -6.52 2.71
C PHE A 232 -3.75 -6.35 1.35
N PHE A 233 -2.94 -6.02 0.36
CA PHE A 233 -3.34 -5.89 -1.03
C PHE A 233 -2.51 -6.84 -1.87
N THR A 234 -3.10 -7.49 -2.87
CA THR A 234 -2.37 -8.34 -3.80
C THR A 234 -3.04 -8.40 -5.16
N ASP A 235 -2.30 -8.98 -6.11
CA ASP A 235 -2.62 -9.04 -7.52
C ASP A 235 -2.70 -7.64 -8.15
N ASN A 236 -1.58 -7.20 -8.71
CA ASN A 236 -1.39 -5.91 -9.37
C ASN A 236 -1.58 -4.70 -8.44
N VAL A 237 -0.74 -4.60 -7.40
CA VAL A 237 -0.73 -3.43 -6.51
C VAL A 237 -0.10 -2.25 -7.21
N HIS A 238 -0.78 -1.11 -7.17
CA HIS A 238 -0.29 0.18 -7.65
C HIS A 238 -0.64 1.27 -6.64
N GLY A 239 0.33 2.07 -6.24
CA GLY A 239 0.12 3.21 -5.36
C GLY A 239 0.66 4.49 -5.97
N LEU A 240 -0.03 5.58 -5.70
CA LEU A 240 0.27 6.92 -6.20
C LEU A 240 0.09 7.93 -5.06
N THR A 241 1.14 8.69 -4.80
CA THR A 241 1.16 9.87 -3.94
C THR A 241 1.53 11.11 -4.76
N ASN A 242 1.60 12.27 -4.14
CA ASN A 242 2.00 13.51 -4.82
C ASN A 242 3.43 13.43 -5.40
N GLU A 243 4.36 12.79 -4.68
CA GLU A 243 5.77 12.71 -5.08
C GLU A 243 6.20 11.32 -5.54
N GLN A 244 5.36 10.29 -5.35
CA GLN A 244 5.78 8.90 -5.54
C GLN A 244 4.76 8.06 -6.27
N GLU A 245 5.26 7.12 -7.05
CA GLU A 245 4.46 6.08 -7.69
C GLU A 245 5.15 4.74 -7.50
N PHE A 246 4.38 3.69 -7.18
CA PHE A 246 4.95 2.37 -6.94
C PHE A 246 4.06 1.23 -7.41
N TRP A 247 4.69 0.10 -7.72
CA TRP A 247 4.04 -1.12 -8.18
C TRP A 247 4.63 -2.35 -7.50
N GLY A 248 3.81 -3.38 -7.30
CA GLY A 248 4.28 -4.69 -6.85
C GLY A 248 3.20 -5.76 -6.89
N ASP A 249 3.58 -7.00 -6.57
CA ASP A 249 2.64 -8.13 -6.57
C ASP A 249 1.74 -8.12 -5.31
N SER A 250 2.28 -7.64 -4.18
CA SER A 250 1.54 -7.51 -2.93
C SER A 250 2.12 -6.44 -2.01
N LEU A 251 1.26 -5.85 -1.17
CA LEU A 251 1.59 -4.85 -0.18
C LEU A 251 0.93 -5.18 1.15
N TYR A 252 1.71 -5.18 2.22
CA TYR A 252 1.19 -5.01 3.57
C TYR A 252 1.32 -3.54 3.98
N TYR A 253 0.26 -3.00 4.55
CA TYR A 253 0.26 -1.69 5.18
C TYR A 253 -0.17 -1.84 6.63
N TYR A 254 0.74 -1.54 7.55
CA TYR A 254 0.51 -1.57 8.99
C TYR A 254 0.20 -0.14 9.45
N GLN A 255 -1.06 0.18 9.74
CA GLN A 255 -1.45 1.57 10.07
C GLN A 255 -0.66 2.10 11.27
N PHE A 256 -0.46 1.26 12.29
CA PHE A 256 0.44 1.52 13.40
C PHE A 256 1.57 0.47 13.36
N PRO A 257 2.83 0.87 13.14
CA PRO A 257 3.36 2.24 13.26
C PRO A 257 3.34 3.08 11.97
N GLY A 258 2.75 2.61 10.87
CA GLY A 258 2.76 3.28 9.56
C GLY A 258 3.67 2.62 8.53
N ASP A 259 4.08 1.37 8.78
CA ASP A 259 5.05 0.66 7.94
C ASP A 259 4.42 0.08 6.68
N LEU A 260 5.21 0.04 5.61
CA LEU A 260 4.84 -0.54 4.32
C LEU A 260 5.79 -1.67 3.96
N LEU A 261 5.24 -2.79 3.51
CA LEU A 261 6.01 -3.91 3.01
C LEU A 261 5.49 -4.35 1.64
N LEU A 262 6.22 -3.95 0.60
CA LEU A 262 5.98 -4.33 -0.78
C LEU A 262 6.78 -5.60 -1.11
N LEU A 263 6.12 -6.57 -1.73
CA LEU A 263 6.68 -7.88 -2.06
C LEU A 263 6.39 -8.23 -3.51
N GLY A 264 7.40 -8.75 -4.20
CA GLY A 264 7.33 -9.19 -5.59
C GLY A 264 7.31 -8.03 -6.59
N ASN A 265 8.25 -8.04 -7.54
CA ASN A 265 8.36 -7.06 -8.63
C ASN A 265 8.23 -5.59 -8.20
N GLY A 266 8.75 -5.27 -6.99
CA GLY A 266 8.62 -3.96 -6.38
C GLY A 266 9.34 -2.90 -7.19
N GLN A 267 8.63 -1.85 -7.56
CA GLN A 267 9.12 -0.69 -8.31
C GLN A 267 8.64 0.56 -7.61
N VAL A 268 9.53 1.53 -7.39
CA VAL A 268 9.21 2.82 -6.78
C VAL A 268 9.86 3.90 -7.61
N GLN A 269 9.12 4.95 -7.93
CA GLN A 269 9.59 6.16 -8.57
C GLN A 269 9.29 7.35 -7.65
N ASP A 270 10.32 8.11 -7.28
CA ASP A 270 10.24 9.31 -6.47
C ASP A 270 10.64 10.50 -7.35
N THR A 271 9.68 11.37 -7.66
CA THR A 271 9.87 12.54 -8.52
C THR A 271 10.55 13.70 -7.80
N LEU A 272 10.38 13.80 -6.47
CA LEU A 272 10.98 14.85 -5.67
C LEU A 272 12.51 14.69 -5.57
N ARG A 273 12.98 13.44 -5.45
CA ARG A 273 14.41 13.13 -5.34
C ARG A 273 15.04 12.70 -6.65
N GLU A 274 14.25 12.60 -7.72
CA GLU A 274 14.65 12.02 -9.00
C GLU A 274 15.31 10.64 -8.83
N VAL A 275 14.65 9.75 -8.10
CA VAL A 275 15.14 8.39 -7.82
C VAL A 275 14.13 7.35 -8.30
N SER A 276 14.63 6.26 -8.87
CA SER A 276 13.86 5.04 -9.09
C SER A 276 14.53 3.86 -8.40
N ALA A 277 13.74 3.01 -7.77
CA ALA A 277 14.21 1.82 -7.06
C ALA A 277 13.42 0.59 -7.49
N VAL A 278 14.11 -0.54 -7.57
CA VAL A 278 13.51 -1.86 -7.82
C VAL A 278 14.06 -2.89 -6.85
N ALA A 279 13.19 -3.78 -6.35
CA ALA A 279 13.56 -4.94 -5.54
C ALA A 279 12.39 -5.91 -5.39
N ASP A 280 12.65 -7.19 -5.12
CA ASP A 280 11.57 -8.16 -4.81
C ASP A 280 11.02 -7.99 -3.38
N ARG A 281 11.68 -7.18 -2.54
CA ARG A 281 11.20 -6.80 -1.21
C ARG A 281 11.65 -5.39 -0.87
N ILE A 282 10.67 -4.50 -0.67
CA ILE A 282 10.85 -3.12 -0.22
C ILE A 282 10.13 -2.95 1.11
N HIS A 283 10.86 -2.60 2.16
CA HIS A 283 10.32 -2.35 3.49
C HIS A 283 10.55 -0.90 3.86
N TYR A 284 9.47 -0.15 4.10
CA TYR A 284 9.53 1.20 4.63
C TYR A 284 9.06 1.20 6.09
N GLU A 285 9.90 1.74 6.96
CA GLU A 285 9.67 1.89 8.39
C GLU A 285 9.42 3.37 8.68
N ASP A 286 8.18 3.74 9.04
CA ASP A 286 7.82 5.17 9.17
C ASP A 286 8.50 5.83 10.36
N THR A 287 8.58 5.10 11.48
CA THR A 287 9.23 5.58 12.72
C THR A 287 10.71 5.89 12.53
N LEU A 288 11.40 5.13 11.67
CA LEU A 288 12.82 5.31 11.36
C LEU A 288 13.05 6.13 10.09
N ARG A 289 11.98 6.46 9.35
CA ARG A 289 12.04 7.11 8.03
C ARG A 289 13.04 6.40 7.12
N LYS A 290 12.95 5.06 7.12
CA LYS A 290 13.93 4.16 6.54
C LYS A 290 13.29 3.27 5.49
N VAL A 291 13.86 3.26 4.30
CA VAL A 291 13.56 2.28 3.26
C VAL A 291 14.68 1.25 3.19
N THR A 292 14.31 -0.02 3.12
CA THR A 292 15.22 -1.16 2.95
C THR A 292 14.82 -1.95 1.72
N LEU A 293 15.74 -2.06 0.77
CA LEU A 293 15.62 -2.83 -0.47
C LEU A 293 16.42 -4.13 -0.33
N THR A 294 15.79 -5.28 -0.59
CA THR A 294 16.45 -6.59 -0.55
C THR A 294 15.95 -7.48 -1.66
N ARG A 295 16.73 -8.52 -2.01
CA ARG A 295 16.42 -9.48 -3.08
C ARG A 295 16.35 -8.78 -4.44
N ASN A 296 17.51 -8.67 -5.10
CA ASN A 296 17.69 -7.95 -6.37
C ASN A 296 17.47 -6.43 -6.25
N ALA A 297 18.08 -5.83 -5.23
CA ALA A 297 17.97 -4.39 -5.03
C ALA A 297 18.79 -3.62 -6.08
N ALA A 298 18.14 -2.70 -6.79
CA ALA A 298 18.79 -1.73 -7.67
C ALA A 298 18.12 -0.35 -7.57
N VAL A 299 18.92 0.69 -7.70
CA VAL A 299 18.50 2.10 -7.63
C VAL A 299 19.12 2.85 -8.80
N ALA A 300 18.35 3.75 -9.41
CA ALA A 300 18.81 4.72 -10.38
C ALA A 300 18.55 6.12 -9.82
N LEU A 301 19.60 6.94 -9.74
CA LEU A 301 19.50 8.36 -9.40
C LEU A 301 19.71 9.17 -10.67
N PHE A 302 18.80 10.07 -10.96
CA PHE A 302 18.91 10.98 -12.09
C PHE A 302 19.46 12.32 -11.61
N THR A 303 20.35 12.90 -12.41
CA THR A 303 20.92 14.23 -12.15
C THR A 303 20.95 15.00 -13.45
N GLU A 304 20.58 16.27 -13.43
CA GLU A 304 20.71 17.16 -14.59
C GLU A 304 21.79 18.21 -14.33
N GLU A 305 22.90 18.12 -15.06
CA GLU A 305 23.97 19.12 -15.06
C GLU A 305 24.08 19.76 -16.44
N GLU A 306 24.02 21.10 -16.51
CA GLU A 306 24.15 21.86 -17.76
C GLU A 306 23.20 21.40 -18.90
N GLY A 307 21.98 20.98 -18.56
CA GLY A 307 20.99 20.47 -19.53
C GLY A 307 21.30 19.08 -20.09
N LYS A 308 22.24 18.34 -19.49
CA LYS A 308 22.52 16.93 -19.79
C LYS A 308 22.07 16.08 -18.60
N ARG A 309 21.13 15.18 -18.87
CA ARG A 309 20.72 14.16 -17.90
C ARG A 309 21.81 13.08 -17.82
N ASP A 310 22.35 12.89 -16.62
CA ASP A 310 23.20 11.77 -16.26
C ASP A 310 22.44 10.85 -15.28
N THR A 311 22.90 9.60 -15.14
CA THR A 311 22.24 8.61 -14.28
C THR A 311 23.26 7.75 -13.58
N ILE A 312 23.12 7.66 -12.26
CA ILE A 312 23.92 6.77 -11.41
C ILE A 312 23.07 5.54 -11.11
N TYR A 313 23.55 4.38 -11.53
CA TYR A 313 22.95 3.10 -11.21
C TYR A 313 23.72 2.43 -10.08
N ILE A 314 23.00 1.97 -9.06
CA ILE A 314 23.56 1.25 -7.91
C ILE A 314 22.82 -0.08 -7.78
N GLY A 315 23.55 -1.18 -7.65
CA GLY A 315 22.98 -2.50 -7.36
C GLY A 315 23.72 -3.16 -6.20
N ALA A 316 22.98 -3.85 -5.33
CA ALA A 316 23.55 -4.60 -4.20
C ALA A 316 22.62 -5.74 -3.73
N ASP A 317 23.13 -6.63 -2.88
CA ASP A 317 22.31 -7.67 -2.24
C ASP A 317 21.28 -7.05 -1.25
N ARG A 318 21.69 -5.98 -0.55
CA ARG A 318 20.85 -5.15 0.32
C ARG A 318 21.23 -3.67 0.19
N MET A 319 20.22 -2.80 0.12
CA MET A 319 20.38 -1.36 0.27
C MET A 319 19.44 -0.82 1.34
N SER A 320 19.84 0.23 2.02
CA SER A 320 18.95 1.00 2.88
C SER A 320 19.24 2.48 2.77
N TYR A 321 18.19 3.29 2.85
CA TYR A 321 18.27 4.73 2.94
C TYR A 321 17.40 5.20 4.10
N GLN A 322 17.92 6.10 4.93
CA GLN A 322 17.20 6.65 6.08
C GLN A 322 17.49 8.14 6.24
N GLN A 323 16.52 8.88 6.79
CA GLN A 323 16.70 10.28 7.13
C GLN A 323 16.70 10.46 8.65
N THR A 324 17.67 11.19 9.17
CA THR A 324 17.81 11.46 10.60
C THR A 324 17.94 12.97 10.81
N ARG A 325 17.30 13.51 11.86
CA ARG A 325 17.43 14.92 12.23
C ARG A 325 18.82 15.17 12.80
N PHE A 326 19.39 16.33 12.56
CA PHE A 326 20.74 16.66 13.01
C PHE A 326 20.93 16.45 14.52
N CYS A 327 19.97 16.87 15.34
CA CYS A 327 19.98 16.66 16.78
C CYS A 327 19.99 15.18 17.23
N ASP A 328 19.54 14.27 16.38
CA ASP A 328 19.45 12.83 16.67
C ASP A 328 20.67 12.06 16.12
N ILE A 329 21.59 12.73 15.40
CA ILE A 329 22.80 12.11 14.86
C ILE A 329 23.83 11.94 16.00
N PRO A 330 24.36 10.72 16.21
CA PRO A 330 25.41 10.50 17.20
C PRO A 330 26.67 11.35 16.95
N GLU A 331 27.27 11.90 18.01
CA GLU A 331 28.50 12.70 17.91
C GLU A 331 29.67 11.94 17.23
N SER A 332 29.72 10.63 17.42
CA SER A 332 30.69 9.74 16.77
C SER A 332 30.57 9.76 15.25
N THR A 333 29.34 9.80 14.72
CA THR A 333 29.05 9.93 13.29
C THR A 333 29.45 11.30 12.77
N LEU A 334 29.16 12.37 13.52
CA LEU A 334 29.58 13.73 13.15
C LEU A 334 31.11 13.85 13.06
N LYS A 335 31.82 13.29 14.04
CA LYS A 335 33.29 13.26 14.03
C LYS A 335 33.83 12.48 12.83
N ALA A 336 33.30 11.27 12.60
CA ALA A 336 33.72 10.43 11.47
C ALA A 336 33.44 11.08 10.11
N SER A 337 32.32 11.80 9.96
CA SER A 337 32.04 12.57 8.73
C SER A 337 33.02 13.72 8.53
N LYS A 338 33.34 14.49 9.59
CA LYS A 338 34.35 15.56 9.52
C LYS A 338 35.73 15.04 9.12
N ASP A 339 36.15 13.92 9.72
CA ASP A 339 37.43 13.28 9.39
C ASP A 339 37.45 12.83 7.91
N ARG A 340 36.37 12.20 7.42
CA ARG A 340 36.23 11.81 6.00
C ARG A 340 36.26 13.01 5.05
N LEU A 341 35.58 14.10 5.38
CA LEU A 341 35.56 15.30 4.55
C LEU A 341 36.96 15.92 4.44
N ASN A 342 37.69 15.98 5.55
CA ASN A 342 39.09 16.44 5.54
C ASN A 342 39.98 15.56 4.67
N ASP A 343 39.80 14.23 4.73
CA ASP A 343 40.54 13.29 3.89
C ASP A 343 40.23 13.49 2.39
N ILE A 344 38.96 13.74 2.04
CA ILE A 344 38.53 13.99 0.65
C ILE A 344 39.09 15.31 0.11
N LEU A 345 39.07 16.37 0.91
CA LEU A 345 39.59 17.69 0.53
C LEU A 345 41.11 17.76 0.46
N THR A 346 41.79 16.77 1.04
CA THR A 346 43.24 16.69 1.03
C THR A 346 43.74 16.20 -0.33
N ASP A 347 44.47 17.03 -1.08
CA ASP A 347 45.12 16.63 -2.33
C ASP A 347 46.28 15.66 -2.03
N ALA A 348 45.96 14.36 -2.05
CA ALA A 348 46.91 13.29 -1.80
C ALA A 348 48.10 13.30 -2.77
N VAL A 349 47.94 13.84 -3.98
CA VAL A 349 49.00 13.91 -4.99
C VAL A 349 49.99 15.04 -4.64
N GLN A 350 49.49 16.21 -4.23
CA GLN A 350 50.32 17.30 -3.69
C GLN A 350 51.12 16.81 -2.47
N GLN A 351 50.45 16.18 -1.50
CA GLN A 351 51.13 15.70 -0.29
C GLN A 351 52.19 14.63 -0.59
N PHE A 352 51.92 13.71 -1.52
CA PHE A 352 52.93 12.75 -1.96
C PHE A 352 54.13 13.43 -2.63
N ARG A 353 53.87 14.42 -3.50
CA ARG A 353 54.92 15.19 -4.19
C ARG A 353 55.76 16.00 -3.21
N GLU A 354 55.16 16.64 -2.21
CA GLU A 354 55.85 17.38 -1.17
C GLU A 354 56.69 16.47 -0.26
N LYS A 355 56.17 15.30 0.09
CA LYS A 355 56.89 14.31 0.89
C LYS A 355 58.08 13.72 0.11
N ALA A 356 57.91 13.47 -1.19
CA ALA A 356 59.00 13.06 -2.07
C ALA A 356 60.05 14.17 -2.23
N ALA A 357 59.63 15.44 -2.37
CA ALA A 357 60.53 16.59 -2.46
C ALA A 357 61.33 16.81 -1.17
N LYS A 358 60.69 16.68 0.00
CA LYS A 358 61.38 16.75 1.31
C LYS A 358 62.34 15.59 1.53
N ALA A 359 61.98 14.37 1.11
CA ALA A 359 62.88 13.22 1.19
C ALA A 359 64.09 13.38 0.24
N ALA A 360 63.87 13.92 -0.95
CA ALA A 360 64.96 14.23 -1.88
C ALA A 360 65.88 15.34 -1.36
N ALA A 361 65.32 16.38 -0.72
CA ALA A 361 66.09 17.44 -0.07
C ALA A 361 66.92 16.89 1.10
N ALA A 362 66.35 16.05 1.96
CA ALA A 362 67.06 15.41 3.07
C ALA A 362 68.19 14.49 2.58
N ALA A 363 67.94 13.71 1.51
CA ALA A 363 68.97 12.86 0.90
C ALA A 363 70.11 13.68 0.26
N SER A 364 69.81 14.87 -0.28
CA SER A 364 70.83 15.78 -0.81
C SER A 364 71.66 16.45 0.29
N GLU A 365 71.07 16.71 1.45
CA GLU A 365 71.78 17.24 2.63
C GLU A 365 72.66 16.16 3.31
N GLU A 366 72.25 14.90 3.31
CA GLU A 366 73.09 13.78 3.75
C GLU A 366 74.24 13.49 2.78
N GLY A 367 74.00 13.57 1.47
CA GLY A 367 75.04 13.46 0.45
C GLY A 367 76.09 14.58 0.51
N ASN A 368 75.70 15.77 0.96
CA ASN A 368 76.61 16.92 1.09
C ASN A 368 77.44 16.91 2.40
N LYS A 369 77.15 15.99 3.34
CA LYS A 369 77.94 15.77 4.57
C LYS A 369 79.01 14.68 4.41
N GLN A 370 79.00 13.93 3.31
CA GLN A 370 80.01 12.91 2.98
C GLN A 370 80.70 13.23 1.64
N GLY A 371 81.61 14.20 1.62
CA GLY A 371 82.40 14.47 0.41
C GLY A 371 83.31 15.68 0.45
N GLY A 372 84.36 15.64 1.27
CA GLY A 372 85.50 16.58 1.20
C GLY A 372 86.53 16.18 0.11
N PRO A 373 87.38 17.11 -0.38
CA PRO A 373 87.82 17.15 -1.77
C PRO A 373 89.20 16.51 -2.05
N GLY A 374 89.39 15.99 -3.26
CA GLY A 374 90.69 15.58 -3.78
C GLY A 374 90.67 15.13 -5.23
N ALA A 375 91.05 16.02 -6.16
CA ALA A 375 91.48 15.66 -7.52
C ALA A 375 92.99 15.33 -7.50
N PRO A 376 93.56 14.50 -8.41
CA PRO A 376 93.82 14.98 -9.78
C PRO A 376 93.90 13.95 -10.94
N LYS A 377 93.63 14.48 -12.15
CA LYS A 377 94.27 14.30 -13.48
C LYS A 377 94.50 12.91 -14.13
N GLY A 378 94.05 12.81 -15.39
CA GLY A 378 94.92 12.44 -16.53
C GLY A 378 94.32 11.49 -17.58
N GLY A 379 94.35 11.87 -18.87
CA GLY A 379 94.40 10.93 -19.99
C GLY A 379 93.41 11.18 -21.13
N ALA A 380 93.89 11.76 -22.24
CA ALA A 380 93.16 11.93 -23.49
C ALA A 380 93.00 10.60 -24.28
N GLY A 381 91.87 10.43 -24.99
CA GLY A 381 91.70 9.32 -25.94
C GLY A 381 90.33 9.25 -26.61
N LYS A 382 90.30 9.60 -27.90
CA LYS A 382 89.22 9.56 -28.91
C LYS A 382 88.15 8.46 -28.77
N GLY A 383 86.93 8.77 -29.21
CA GLY A 383 85.98 7.77 -29.74
C GLY A 383 84.53 8.24 -29.79
N GLY A 384 84.04 8.58 -30.98
CA GLY A 384 82.68 9.06 -31.22
C GLY A 384 81.57 8.03 -30.99
N ALA A 385 80.36 8.58 -30.85
CA ALA A 385 79.09 7.96 -30.51
C ALA A 385 78.72 6.70 -31.30
N LYS A 386 78.13 5.72 -30.58
CA LYS A 386 77.10 4.82 -31.10
C LYS A 386 76.06 4.51 -30.01
N LYS A 387 74.79 4.72 -30.37
CA LYS A 387 73.59 4.23 -29.71
C LYS A 387 73.34 2.80 -30.19
N ASP A 388 73.09 1.90 -29.25
CA ASP A 388 72.36 0.63 -29.35
C ASP A 388 71.73 0.44 -27.96
N GLY A 389 70.51 -0.03 -27.72
CA GLY A 389 69.44 -0.58 -28.54
C GLY A 389 68.47 -1.25 -27.55
N ALA A 390 67.16 -1.13 -27.76
CA ALA A 390 66.16 -1.99 -27.13
C ALA A 390 65.02 -2.26 -28.11
N GLN A 391 64.65 -3.54 -28.21
CA GLN A 391 63.97 -4.24 -29.30
C GLN A 391 62.53 -3.80 -29.63
N LYS A 392 62.17 -4.00 -30.91
CA LYS A 392 60.80 -4.09 -31.46
C LYS A 392 60.26 -5.54 -31.34
N PRO A 393 58.93 -5.75 -31.33
CA PRO A 393 58.29 -7.08 -31.40
C PRO A 393 58.18 -7.59 -32.85
N ALA A 394 57.99 -8.90 -33.00
CA ALA A 394 57.81 -9.59 -34.27
C ALA A 394 56.41 -10.23 -34.38
N GLY A 395 55.84 -10.25 -35.61
CA GLY A 395 54.79 -11.19 -36.01
C GLY A 395 53.65 -10.63 -36.87
N GLY A 396 53.82 -10.57 -38.19
CA GLY A 396 52.74 -10.77 -39.20
C GLY A 396 52.78 -12.24 -39.70
N PRO A 397 51.89 -12.75 -40.60
CA PRO A 397 51.46 -12.13 -41.87
C PRO A 397 49.94 -12.35 -42.17
N GLY A 398 49.27 -11.91 -43.24
CA GLY A 398 49.63 -11.29 -44.53
C GLY A 398 48.33 -10.93 -45.29
N ALA A 399 48.48 -10.14 -46.36
CA ALA A 399 47.39 -9.67 -47.23
C ALA A 399 46.90 -10.75 -48.23
N PRO A 400 45.79 -10.50 -48.95
CA PRO A 400 45.98 -10.00 -50.32
C PRO A 400 45.01 -8.87 -50.76
N LYS A 401 45.45 -8.13 -51.78
CA LYS A 401 44.71 -7.11 -52.56
C LYS A 401 43.69 -7.76 -53.51
N GLY A 402 42.66 -7.00 -53.89
CA GLY A 402 41.80 -7.28 -55.06
C GLY A 402 40.71 -6.23 -55.28
N ASP A 403 41.04 -5.21 -56.07
CA ASP A 403 40.29 -4.47 -57.10
C ASP A 403 38.78 -4.08 -56.99
N ALA A 404 38.58 -2.78 -57.24
CA ALA A 404 37.60 -2.13 -58.12
C ALA A 404 36.08 -2.21 -57.87
N ALA A 405 35.49 -1.01 -57.70
CA ALA A 405 34.31 -0.44 -58.38
C ALA A 405 33.32 0.24 -57.40
N GLY A 406 33.02 1.53 -57.64
CA GLY A 406 31.80 2.19 -57.13
C GLY A 406 30.54 1.69 -57.86
N PRO A 407 29.31 2.21 -57.60
CA PRO A 407 29.07 3.64 -57.41
C PRO A 407 27.94 4.07 -56.42
N GLN A 408 27.92 5.37 -56.12
CA GLN A 408 26.76 6.28 -56.00
C GLN A 408 25.68 6.14 -54.90
N GLN A 409 25.58 7.24 -54.14
CA GLN A 409 24.41 7.82 -53.45
C GLN A 409 23.16 7.97 -54.38
N PRO A 410 21.91 8.08 -53.86
CA PRO A 410 21.46 9.33 -53.21
C PRO A 410 20.40 9.19 -52.08
N GLY A 411 20.25 10.24 -51.24
CA GLY A 411 18.99 10.50 -50.49
C GLY A 411 17.92 11.12 -51.42
N PRO A 412 16.85 11.81 -50.97
CA PRO A 412 16.37 12.12 -49.60
C PRO A 412 14.82 11.95 -49.44
N LYS A 413 14.25 12.27 -48.26
CA LYS A 413 13.14 13.26 -48.03
C LYS A 413 12.28 13.00 -46.78
N LYS A 414 12.14 14.08 -46.00
CA LYS A 414 11.09 14.41 -45.02
C LYS A 414 9.73 14.57 -45.72
N PRO A 415 8.60 14.51 -44.99
CA PRO A 415 7.74 15.70 -44.97
C PRO A 415 7.10 16.01 -43.60
N SER A 416 6.64 17.24 -43.50
CA SER A 416 6.06 17.95 -42.35
C SER A 416 4.59 18.31 -42.58
N MET A 417 3.75 18.14 -41.53
CA MET A 417 2.55 18.91 -41.07
C MET A 417 1.41 19.24 -42.08
N PRO A 418 0.15 19.48 -41.64
CA PRO A 418 -0.24 20.78 -41.09
C PRO A 418 -1.35 20.77 -39.99
N ASP A 419 -1.70 22.00 -39.64
CA ASP A 419 -2.38 22.60 -38.48
C ASP A 419 -3.91 22.80 -38.66
N SER A 420 -4.57 23.25 -37.58
CA SER A 420 -5.83 24.04 -37.49
C SER A 420 -7.17 23.35 -37.18
N LEU A 421 -7.82 23.72 -36.06
CA LEU A 421 -9.00 24.61 -36.01
C LEU A 421 -9.52 24.87 -34.58
N ALA A 422 -10.21 26.01 -34.42
CA ALA A 422 -10.55 26.72 -33.19
C ALA A 422 -12.08 26.78 -32.87
N SER A 423 -12.40 27.46 -31.75
CA SER A 423 -13.70 28.02 -31.25
C SER A 423 -14.59 27.07 -30.40
N ALA A 424 -15.35 27.47 -29.35
CA ALA A 424 -15.90 28.76 -28.89
C ALA A 424 -16.31 28.78 -27.36
N ASP A 425 -16.87 29.91 -26.91
CA ASP A 425 -17.09 30.51 -25.57
C ASP A 425 -18.09 29.92 -24.50
N ALA A 426 -17.74 30.15 -23.21
CA ALA A 426 -18.47 30.69 -22.00
C ALA A 426 -19.75 30.03 -21.38
N PRO A 427 -20.21 30.35 -20.12
CA PRO A 427 -19.72 31.30 -19.08
C PRO A 427 -19.60 30.75 -17.61
N ALA A 428 -19.29 31.66 -16.68
CA ALA A 428 -18.96 31.50 -15.25
C ALA A 428 -20.14 31.23 -14.29
N VAL A 429 -19.86 30.59 -13.14
CA VAL A 429 -20.53 30.80 -11.84
C VAL A 429 -19.50 30.69 -10.71
N GLN A 430 -19.35 31.78 -9.94
CA GLN A 430 -18.72 31.78 -8.63
C GLN A 430 -19.75 31.23 -7.62
N ASP A 431 -19.35 30.29 -6.76
CA ASP A 431 -19.96 30.21 -5.43
C ASP A 431 -18.91 29.79 -4.40
N SER A 432 -18.97 30.51 -3.29
CA SER A 432 -17.95 30.64 -2.26
C SER A 432 -18.49 30.03 -0.99
N LEU A 433 -17.98 28.88 -0.56
CA LEU A 433 -18.09 28.42 0.82
C LEU A 433 -16.78 27.72 1.22
N ALA A 434 -15.91 28.50 1.85
CA ALA A 434 -14.77 28.01 2.59
C ALA A 434 -15.27 27.20 3.80
N VAL A 435 -14.89 25.93 3.86
CA VAL A 435 -14.90 25.15 5.09
C VAL A 435 -13.46 24.77 5.36
N SER A 436 -12.90 25.39 6.40
CA SER A 436 -11.60 25.08 6.94
C SER A 436 -11.68 23.74 7.66
N ASP A 437 -11.13 22.68 7.06
CA ASP A 437 -10.86 21.44 7.79
C ASP A 437 -9.36 21.36 8.05
N SER A 438 -9.00 21.74 9.28
CA SER A 438 -7.66 21.62 9.83
C SER A 438 -7.58 20.31 10.61
N LEU A 439 -7.22 19.23 9.92
CA LEU A 439 -6.73 18.01 10.54
C LEU A 439 -5.48 17.57 9.77
N ALA A 440 -4.32 17.88 10.34
CA ALA A 440 -3.05 17.35 9.87
C ALA A 440 -3.03 15.82 10.13
N VAL A 441 -3.39 15.06 9.10
CA VAL A 441 -3.26 13.60 9.10
C VAL A 441 -1.90 13.26 8.50
N SER A 442 -1.12 12.44 9.20
CA SER A 442 0.16 11.94 8.69
C SER A 442 -0.04 11.14 7.42
N ASP A 443 0.51 11.65 6.33
CA ASP A 443 0.40 11.10 4.98
C ASP A 443 1.39 9.93 4.77
N SER A 444 1.05 8.73 5.26
CA SER A 444 2.00 7.60 5.34
C SER A 444 1.78 6.48 4.30
N LEU A 445 1.26 6.79 3.11
CA LEU A 445 1.30 5.83 1.99
C LEU A 445 2.56 5.92 1.11
N GLY A 446 3.45 6.89 1.37
CA GLY A 446 4.72 7.03 0.67
C GLY A 446 5.82 6.09 1.20
N PHE A 447 6.66 5.59 0.30
CA PHE A 447 7.94 4.93 0.61
C PHE A 447 9.05 5.92 0.99
N ALA A 448 8.76 7.24 0.95
CA ALA A 448 9.61 8.25 1.55
C ALA A 448 8.82 9.21 2.45
N PRO A 449 9.50 9.89 3.38
CA PRO A 449 8.86 10.89 4.22
C PRO A 449 8.43 12.07 3.34
N ALA A 450 7.16 12.48 3.45
CA ALA A 450 6.68 13.76 2.96
C ALA A 450 7.63 14.88 3.45
N ALA A 451 8.00 15.78 2.55
CA ALA A 451 8.78 16.96 2.87
C ALA A 451 7.88 17.96 3.61
N MET A 452 8.39 18.48 4.74
CA MET A 452 7.90 19.64 5.50
C MET A 452 6.39 19.91 5.52
N ASP A 453 5.70 19.44 6.56
CA ASP A 453 4.59 20.17 7.16
C ASP A 453 5.13 20.97 8.37
N THR A 454 5.23 22.28 8.23
CA THR A 454 5.54 23.22 9.31
C THR A 454 4.28 23.83 9.91
N SER A 455 3.22 23.04 10.12
CA SER A 455 2.01 23.50 10.79
C SER A 455 1.47 22.48 11.79
N GLY A 456 2.07 22.45 12.99
CA GLY A 456 1.57 21.54 14.02
C GLY A 456 2.35 21.51 15.33
N LEU A 457 2.73 22.65 15.90
CA LEU A 457 3.12 22.73 17.31
C LEU A 457 2.50 23.98 17.94
N GLY A 458 1.24 23.88 18.33
CA GLY A 458 0.63 24.81 19.27
C GLY A 458 1.20 24.56 20.67
N TYR A 459 2.33 25.19 21.01
CA TYR A 459 2.73 25.38 22.38
C TYR A 459 2.08 26.67 22.90
N THR A 460 1.11 26.54 23.80
CA THR A 460 0.65 27.66 24.62
C THR A 460 1.78 28.02 25.59
N ALA A 461 2.60 29.02 25.24
CA ALA A 461 3.56 29.61 26.15
C ALA A 461 2.83 30.63 27.03
N GLN A 462 2.65 30.27 28.29
CA GLN A 462 2.38 31.22 29.36
C GLN A 462 3.71 31.94 29.63
N GLU A 463 3.74 33.25 29.41
CA GLU A 463 4.91 34.09 29.69
C GLU A 463 5.23 34.05 31.20
N ASP A 464 6.38 33.51 31.58
CA ASP A 464 7.12 34.08 32.70
C ASP A 464 8.62 33.69 32.72
N THR A 465 9.42 34.71 33.02
CA THR A 465 10.80 34.68 33.53
C THR A 465 11.97 34.30 32.60
N VAL A 466 12.93 35.24 32.57
CA VAL A 466 14.25 35.24 31.90
C VAL A 466 14.96 33.87 31.97
N ALA A 467 14.95 33.13 30.87
CA ALA A 467 15.85 32.01 30.62
C ALA A 467 16.76 32.36 29.43
N ALA A 468 18.04 31.99 29.53
CA ALA A 468 19.01 32.10 28.43
C ALA A 468 18.42 31.52 27.13
N PRO A 469 18.80 32.02 25.94
CA PRO A 469 18.26 31.50 24.68
C PRO A 469 18.56 30.00 24.62
N VAL A 470 17.52 29.19 24.80
CA VAL A 470 17.57 27.76 24.49
C VAL A 470 17.69 27.72 22.98
N GLU A 471 18.90 27.47 22.47
CA GLU A 471 19.09 27.17 21.06
C GLU A 471 18.16 25.99 20.74
N LEU A 472 17.15 26.24 19.90
CA LEU A 472 16.26 25.19 19.44
C LEU A 472 17.14 24.12 18.76
N PRO A 473 16.98 22.83 19.11
CA PRO A 473 17.77 21.78 18.51
C PRO A 473 17.60 21.80 16.99
N ASP A 474 18.70 21.71 16.26
CA ASP A 474 18.67 21.70 14.80
C ASP A 474 17.90 20.47 14.30
N THR A 475 16.77 20.73 13.65
CA THR A 475 15.85 19.71 13.13
C THR A 475 16.07 19.41 11.65
N THR A 476 17.09 20.00 11.03
CA THR A 476 17.49 19.73 9.64
C THR A 476 17.75 18.23 9.46
N ARG A 477 17.24 17.65 8.37
CA ARG A 477 17.33 16.20 8.12
C ARG A 477 18.47 15.90 7.17
N TYR A 478 19.27 14.91 7.53
CA TYR A 478 20.38 14.38 6.74
C TYR A 478 20.09 12.94 6.30
N GLY A 479 20.38 12.64 5.04
CA GLY A 479 20.27 11.31 4.45
C GLY A 479 21.50 10.44 4.75
N PHE A 480 21.22 9.16 5.00
CA PHE A 480 22.22 8.11 5.18
C PHE A 480 21.84 6.95 4.27
N ALA A 481 22.77 6.54 3.40
CA ALA A 481 22.58 5.40 2.52
C ALA A 481 23.65 4.34 2.76
N ASP A 482 23.23 3.09 2.86
CA ASP A 482 24.10 1.93 3.02
C ASP A 482 23.77 0.92 1.93
N ALA A 483 24.79 0.36 1.29
CA ALA A 483 24.66 -0.78 0.40
C ALA A 483 25.66 -1.87 0.79
N VAL A 484 25.19 -3.11 0.87
CA VAL A 484 25.98 -4.26 1.33
C VAL A 484 25.80 -5.44 0.39
N GLY A 485 26.92 -6.07 0.04
CA GLY A 485 26.98 -7.29 -0.76
C GLY A 485 26.99 -6.99 -2.26
N LYS A 486 28.12 -7.32 -2.92
CA LYS A 486 28.33 -7.20 -4.38
C LYS A 486 27.90 -5.84 -4.95
N VAL A 487 28.23 -4.76 -4.24
CA VAL A 487 27.87 -3.41 -4.64
C VAL A 487 28.50 -3.08 -5.98
N LYS A 488 27.69 -2.63 -6.93
CA LYS A 488 28.09 -2.15 -8.24
C LYS A 488 27.51 -0.76 -8.45
N ILE A 489 28.38 0.19 -8.79
CA ILE A 489 27.98 1.56 -9.14
C ILE A 489 28.43 1.82 -10.56
N PHE A 490 27.53 2.38 -11.36
CA PHE A 490 27.78 2.76 -12.74
C PHE A 490 27.26 4.16 -13.01
N ARG A 491 28.14 5.04 -13.46
CA ARG A 491 27.86 6.32 -14.13
C ARG A 491 28.66 6.34 -15.44
N ARG A 492 28.33 7.21 -16.39
CA ARG A 492 28.98 7.27 -17.70
C ARG A 492 30.52 7.28 -17.65
N ASP A 493 31.08 7.93 -16.65
CA ASP A 493 32.50 8.16 -16.42
C ASP A 493 33.09 7.36 -15.23
N ILE A 494 32.25 6.65 -14.46
CA ILE A 494 32.64 6.00 -13.21
C ILE A 494 32.09 4.57 -13.16
N GLN A 495 32.95 3.61 -12.84
CA GLN A 495 32.56 2.24 -12.52
C GLN A 495 33.22 1.82 -11.21
N VAL A 496 32.42 1.43 -10.23
CA VAL A 496 32.91 1.00 -8.91
C VAL A 496 32.34 -0.37 -8.57
N ARG A 497 33.18 -1.20 -7.96
CA ARG A 497 32.78 -2.46 -7.35
C ARG A 497 33.40 -2.57 -5.96
N CYS A 498 32.58 -2.81 -4.95
CA CYS A 498 33.01 -2.98 -3.56
C CYS A 498 32.08 -3.95 -2.82
N ASP A 499 32.49 -4.37 -1.63
CA ASP A 499 31.66 -5.22 -0.77
C ASP A 499 30.61 -4.41 0.00
N SER A 500 30.93 -3.16 0.34
CA SER A 500 30.05 -2.23 1.04
C SER A 500 30.26 -0.79 0.56
N MET A 501 29.17 -0.01 0.58
CA MET A 501 29.16 1.42 0.34
C MET A 501 28.39 2.09 1.47
N VAL A 502 28.93 3.19 1.99
CA VAL A 502 28.27 4.05 2.97
C VAL A 502 28.31 5.47 2.43
N TYR A 503 27.17 6.14 2.43
CA TYR A 503 27.01 7.52 2.01
C TYR A 503 26.25 8.31 3.09
N CYS A 504 26.60 9.57 3.24
CA CYS A 504 26.00 10.49 4.21
C CYS A 504 26.09 11.92 3.67
N ASP A 505 25.04 12.71 3.89
CA ASP A 505 24.97 14.12 3.47
C ASP A 505 25.83 15.11 4.32
N LEU A 506 26.45 14.62 5.40
CA LEU A 506 27.20 15.44 6.39
C LEU A 506 28.56 15.94 5.91
#